data_AF-A0A3B9LGN7-F1
#
_entry.id   AF-A0A3B9LGN7-F1
#
_cell.length_a   1.000
_cell.length_b   1.000
_cell.length_c   1.000
_cell.angle_alpha   90.00
_cell.angle_beta   90.00
_cell.angle_gamma   90.00
#
_symmetry.space_group_name_H-M   'P 1'
#
loop_
_entity.id
_entity.type
_entity.pdbx_description
1 polymer ?
#
loop_
_entity_poly.entity_id
_entity_poly.type
_entity_poly.pdbx_seq_one_letter_code
_entity_poly.pdbx_strand_id
1 'polypeptide(L)' 'NRGTKAQQFFVIANVRHPAVLVEGGFLTNKEDIAKLASADYREQIAAAISEGILRYRDLVKGLQPTLAVSAPGGGE' A
#
# COMPACT_ATOMS: atom_id res chain seq x y z
N ASN A 1 -12.93 8.19 7.03
CA ASN A 1 -11.49 7.90 6.95
C ASN A 1 -11.06 7.26 8.27
N ARG A 2 -10.58 6.00 8.27
CA ARG A 2 -10.19 5.25 9.48
C ARG A 2 -8.67 5.22 9.75
N GLY A 3 -7.87 5.82 8.86
CA GLY A 3 -6.41 5.88 8.98
C GLY A 3 -5.71 4.52 8.85
N THR A 4 -4.38 4.56 8.96
CA THR A 4 -3.53 3.36 9.00
C THR A 4 -3.46 2.79 10.41
N LYS A 5 -3.51 1.46 10.54
CA LYS A 5 -3.38 0.77 11.82
C LYS A 5 -2.26 -0.26 11.75
N ALA A 6 -1.33 -0.20 12.70
CA ALA A 6 -0.29 -1.20 12.85
C ALA A 6 -0.84 -2.38 13.67
N GLN A 7 -1.01 -3.53 13.02
CA GLN A 7 -1.46 -4.78 13.65
C GLN A 7 -0.73 -5.97 13.03
N GLN A 8 -0.53 -7.03 13.83
CA GLN A 8 0.16 -8.25 13.41
C GLN A 8 -0.83 -9.24 12.78
N PHE A 9 -1.30 -8.95 11.56
CA PHE A 9 -2.05 -9.94 10.80
C PHE A 9 -1.09 -10.95 10.17
N PHE A 10 -1.36 -12.24 10.31
CA PHE A 10 -0.51 -13.32 9.80
C PHE A 10 -0.11 -13.12 8.31
N VAL A 11 -1.07 -12.68 7.49
CA VAL A 11 -0.92 -12.45 6.05
C VAL A 11 0.07 -11.35 5.68
N ILE A 12 0.36 -10.40 6.57
CA ILE A 12 1.35 -9.32 6.35
C ILE A 12 2.51 -9.36 7.35
N ALA A 13 2.49 -10.26 8.33
CA ALA A 13 3.53 -10.35 9.34
C ALA A 13 4.82 -11.00 8.82
N ASN A 14 4.72 -11.92 7.85
CA ASN A 14 5.82 -12.77 7.39
C ASN A 14 6.21 -12.55 5.91
N VAL A 15 6.18 -11.30 5.45
CA VAL A 15 6.50 -10.94 4.07
C VAL A 15 7.90 -10.33 3.96
N ARG A 16 8.61 -10.61 2.85
CA ARG A 16 9.93 -10.02 2.56
C ARG A 16 9.87 -8.63 1.92
N HIS A 17 8.68 -8.22 1.49
CA HIS A 17 8.42 -6.97 0.78
C HIS A 17 7.41 -6.14 1.58
N PRO A 18 7.34 -4.81 1.39
CA PRO A 18 6.31 -3.98 1.99
C PRO A 18 4.91 -4.54 1.69
N ALA A 19 4.08 -4.73 2.72
CA ALA A 19 2.71 -5.22 2.56
C ALA A 19 1.73 -4.45 3.45
N VAL A 20 0.50 -4.35 2.96
CA VAL A 20 -0.64 -3.73 3.65
C VAL A 20 -1.88 -4.59 3.45
N LEU A 21 -2.78 -4.56 4.44
CA LEU A 21 -4.12 -5.11 4.34
C LEU A 21 -5.09 -3.93 4.20
N VAL A 22 -5.97 -3.98 3.21
CA VAL A 22 -6.95 -2.91 2.93
C VAL A 22 -8.36 -3.42 3.22
N GLU A 23 -9.04 -2.75 4.14
CA GLU A 23 -10.46 -2.97 4.42
C GLU A 23 -11.30 -1.99 3.58
N GLY A 24 -11.94 -2.48 2.51
CA GLY A 24 -12.78 -1.67 1.61
C GLY A 24 -14.18 -1.33 2.15
N GLY A 25 -14.59 -1.98 3.24
CA GLY A 25 -15.87 -1.82 3.92
C GLY A 25 -16.12 -2.99 4.88
N PHE A 26 -17.12 -2.86 5.76
CA PHE A 26 -17.45 -3.89 6.75
C PHE A 26 -18.78 -4.57 6.41
N LEU A 27 -18.78 -5.89 6.21
CA LEU A 27 -20.02 -6.66 5.96
C LEU A 27 -20.97 -6.71 7.16
N THR A 28 -20.53 -6.24 8.33
CA THR A 28 -21.39 -6.05 9.51
C THR A 28 -22.12 -4.72 9.50
N ASN A 29 -21.79 -3.81 8.57
CA ASN A 29 -22.44 -2.52 8.38
C ASN A 29 -23.30 -2.54 7.10
N LYS A 30 -24.60 -2.24 7.22
CA LYS A 30 -25.55 -2.35 6.10
C LYS A 30 -25.23 -1.37 4.96
N GLU A 31 -24.77 -0.17 5.29
CA GLU A 31 -24.43 0.84 4.31
C GLU A 31 -23.19 0.44 3.48
N ASP A 32 -22.20 -0.16 4.13
CA ASP A 32 -21.00 -0.69 3.47
C ASP A 32 -21.34 -1.89 2.59
N ILE A 33 -22.25 -2.78 2.99
CA ILE A 33 -22.71 -3.88 2.14
C ILE A 33 -23.30 -3.35 0.82
N ALA A 34 -24.17 -2.34 0.90
CA ALA A 34 -24.78 -1.74 -0.29
C ALA A 34 -23.73 -1.14 -1.24
N LYS A 35 -22.70 -0.48 -0.68
CA LYS A 35 -21.57 0.03 -1.47
C LYS A 35 -20.75 -1.10 -2.07
N LEU A 36 -20.37 -2.11 -1.28
CA LEU A 36 -19.57 -3.25 -1.75
C LEU A 36 -20.26 -4.05 -2.85
N ALA A 37 -21.60 -4.09 -2.87
CA ALA A 37 -22.40 -4.69 -3.94
C ALA A 37 -22.35 -3.89 -5.25
N SER A 38 -22.10 -2.58 -5.20
CA SER A 38 -22.00 -1.72 -6.38
C SER A 38 -20.69 -1.95 -7.15
N ALA A 39 -20.80 -2.12 -8.48
CA ALA A 39 -19.64 -2.23 -9.36
C ALA A 39 -18.83 -0.93 -9.36
N ASP A 40 -19.50 0.22 -9.41
CA ASP A 40 -18.84 1.54 -9.45
C ASP A 40 -18.01 1.80 -8.20
N TYR A 41 -18.50 1.40 -7.01
CA TYR A 41 -17.75 1.56 -5.77
C TYR A 41 -16.51 0.65 -5.74
N ARG A 42 -16.63 -0.58 -6.24
CA ARG A 42 -15.47 -1.48 -6.37
C ARG A 42 -14.43 -0.93 -7.35
N GLU A 43 -14.88 -0.34 -8.46
CA GLU A 43 -13.98 0.32 -9.42
C GLU A 43 -13.25 1.50 -8.79
N GLN A 44 -13.96 2.34 -8.01
CA GLN A 44 -13.34 3.45 -7.29
C GLN A 44 -12.29 2.97 -6.27
N ILE A 45 -12.55 1.89 -5.54
CA ILE A 45 -11.56 1.28 -4.63
C ILE A 45 -10.35 0.77 -5.42
N ALA A 46 -10.57 0.06 -6.53
CA ALA A 46 -9.50 -0.49 -7.36
C ALA A 46 -8.60 0.62 -7.93
N ALA A 47 -9.21 1.69 -8.45
CA ALA A 47 -8.50 2.87 -8.94
C ALA A 47 -7.64 3.53 -7.84
N ALA A 48 -8.21 3.73 -6.65
CA ALA A 48 -7.49 4.31 -5.52
C ALA A 48 -6.32 3.45 -5.04
N ILE A 49 -6.49 2.11 -4.99
CA ILE A 49 -5.41 1.18 -4.64
C ILE A 49 -4.29 1.23 -5.70
N SER A 50 -4.66 1.21 -6.98
CA SER A 50 -3.72 1.29 -8.10
C SER A 50 -2.89 2.58 -8.04
N GLU A 51 -3.54 3.73 -7.87
CA GLU A 51 -2.88 5.02 -7.71
C GLU A 51 -1.92 5.04 -6.51
N GLY A 52 -2.36 4.49 -5.36
CA GLY A 52 -1.52 4.37 -4.17
C GLY A 52 -0.25 3.55 -4.42
N ILE A 53 -0.35 2.44 -5.15
CA ILE A 53 0.79 1.59 -5.51
C ILE A 53 1.76 2.33 -6.44
N LEU A 54 1.23 3.01 -7.47
CA LEU A 54 2.05 3.79 -8.40
C LEU A 54 2.81 4.91 -7.68
N ARG A 55 2.12 5.63 -6.79
CA ARG A 55 2.73 6.66 -5.96
C ARG A 55 3.81 6.10 -5.04
N TYR A 56 3.57 4.95 -4.42
CA TYR A 56 4.58 4.29 -3.58
C TYR A 56 5.82 3.90 -4.39
N ARG A 57 5.62 3.30 -5.57
CA ARG A 57 6.72 2.96 -6.49
C ARG A 57 7.57 4.18 -6.82
N ASP A 58 6.93 5.29 -7.18
CA ASP A 58 7.64 6.50 -7.60
C ASP A 58 8.39 7.17 -6.43
N LEU A 59 7.78 7.14 -5.24
CA LEU A 59 8.44 7.56 -4.01
C LEU A 59 9.68 6.71 -3.70
N VAL A 60 9.59 5.38 -3.79
CA VAL A 60 10.73 4.48 -3.55
C VAL A 60 11.83 4.70 -4.59
N LYS A 61 11.48 4.86 -5.87
CA LYS A 61 12.46 5.20 -6.92
C LYS A 61 13.17 6.54 -6.63
N GLY A 62 12.44 7.54 -6.18
CA GLY A 62 12.99 8.85 -5.81
C GLY A 62 13.89 8.83 -4.58
N LEU A 63 13.79 7.81 -3.72
CA LEU A 63 14.66 7.61 -2.56
C LEU A 63 15.95 6.84 -2.90
N GLN A 64 16.03 6.17 -4.04
CA GLN A 64 17.22 5.43 -4.49
C GLN A 64 18.43 6.26 -5.05
N PRO A 65 18.43 7.59 -5.23
CA PRO A 65 19.62 8.30 -5.74
C PRO A 65 20.79 8.45 -4.75
N THR A 66 20.57 8.40 -3.44
CA THR A 66 21.59 8.83 -2.46
C THR A 66 22.56 7.72 -2.02
N LEU A 67 22.17 6.45 -2.09
CA LEU A 67 23.01 5.34 -1.61
C LEU A 67 24.10 4.90 -2.62
N ALA A 68 24.03 5.36 -3.87
CA ALA A 68 25.03 5.06 -4.89
C ALA A 68 26.18 6.09 -4.95
N VAL A 69 26.09 7.21 -4.22
CA VAL A 69 27.11 8.27 -4.15
C VAL A 69 27.83 8.22 -2.80
N SER A 70 28.38 7.07 -2.41
CA SER A 70 29.33 7.00 -1.28
C SER A 70 30.16 5.72 -1.27
N ALA A 71 30.60 5.25 -2.44
CA ALA A 71 31.73 4.33 -2.51
C ALA A 71 32.95 5.11 -3.01
N PRO A 72 33.80 5.68 -2.14
CA PRO A 72 35.14 6.06 -2.57
C PRO A 72 35.90 4.77 -2.90
N GLY A 73 36.45 4.73 -4.11
CA GLY A 73 37.21 3.61 -4.62
C GLY A 73 38.44 3.29 -3.77
N GLY A 74 38.86 2.03 -3.85
CA GLY A 74 40.13 1.59 -3.29
C GLY A 74 41.32 2.31 -3.90
N GLY A 75 42.37 2.44 -3.09
CA GLY A 75 43.67 2.97 -3.47
C GLY A 75 44.58 3.04 -2.25
N GLU A 76 45.37 1.97 -2.10
CA GLU A 76 46.60 1.81 -1.28
C GLU A 76 46.48 1.80 0.26
#